data_AF-A0A928NNU8-F1
#
_entry.id   AF-A0A928NNU8-F1
#
_cell.length_a   1.000
_cell.length_b   1.000
_cell.length_c   1.000
_cell.angle_alpha   90.00
_cell.angle_beta   90.00
_cell.angle_gamma   90.00
#
_symmetry.space_group_name_H-M   'P 1'
#
loop_
_entity.id
_entity.type
_entity.pdbx_description
1 polymer ?
#
loop_
_entity_poly.entity_id
_entity_poly.type
_entity_poly.pdbx_seq_one_letter_code
_entity_poly.pdbx_strand_id
1 'polypeptide(L)'
;MDKVISVLMIFVIMFAFAGCSEDPKKSNNTVSTTVGTQKTNETSTAESTLNSPTVTSEPEETIDIVATSSLYPEISNQPTMSATQETSAPVATSKPMHTRKPIPTPISYLKAGDVIAFGKYEQDNNASNGKEDIEWIVLTQRHNQVLVMSKYILDCQPYNTSYTSVTWENCTLRSWLNSTFIDNAFSSEEKSKIPTVMVEADGSVLADDFGNDTQDKVFLLGISECSFYCVGSNILQCAPTAYSESQGILVSDGFSYWWFRSVGYDSFHACYVDTVGEPGSGAAVNHLLIGVRPALWIDLSE
;
A
#
# COMPACT_ATOMS: atom_id res chain seq x y z
N MET A 1 -34.03 27.63 1.84
CA MET A 1 -33.79 28.96 1.25
C MET A 1 -32.80 29.74 2.10
N ASP A 2 -31.49 29.71 1.89
CA ASP A 2 -30.57 28.83 1.16
C ASP A 2 -29.16 29.38 1.40
N LYS A 3 -28.17 28.53 1.09
CA LYS A 3 -26.74 28.81 0.84
C LYS A 3 -25.87 28.72 2.09
N VAL A 4 -25.38 27.52 2.44
CA VAL A 4 -24.23 26.81 1.84
C VAL A 4 -22.99 27.71 1.84
N ILE A 5 -22.22 27.64 2.94
CA ILE A 5 -20.87 28.17 3.02
C ILE A 5 -19.92 27.03 2.66
N SER A 6 -19.36 27.19 1.46
CA SER A 6 -18.29 26.43 0.84
C SER A 6 -17.09 26.27 1.79
N VAL A 7 -16.77 25.04 2.17
CA VAL A 7 -15.47 24.67 2.76
C VAL A 7 -14.71 23.90 1.69
N LEU A 8 -14.01 24.64 0.83
CA LEU A 8 -12.99 24.12 -0.07
C LEU A 8 -11.84 25.12 -0.08
N MET A 9 -10.80 24.83 0.70
CA MET A 9 -9.50 25.48 0.57
C MET A 9 -8.45 24.62 1.26
N ILE A 10 -7.23 24.62 0.67
CA ILE A 10 -5.90 24.22 1.20
C ILE A 10 -5.45 22.81 0.76
N PHE A 11 -4.40 22.57 -0.03
CA PHE A 11 -3.39 23.37 -0.76
C PHE A 11 -2.81 22.47 -1.87
N VAL A 12 -2.80 22.91 -3.14
CA VAL A 12 -1.94 22.35 -4.20
C VAL A 12 -0.73 23.28 -4.29
N ILE A 13 0.46 22.80 -3.92
CA ILE A 13 1.71 23.53 -4.09
C ILE A 13 2.24 23.22 -5.49
N MET A 14 1.99 24.13 -6.44
CA MET A 14 2.80 24.29 -7.65
C MET A 14 3.95 25.25 -7.33
N PHE A 15 5.20 24.81 -7.49
CA PHE A 15 6.33 25.73 -7.67
C PHE A 15 6.65 25.87 -9.16
N ALA A 16 6.66 27.13 -9.59
CA ALA A 16 6.78 27.59 -10.97
C ALA A 16 8.22 27.47 -11.51
N PHE A 17 8.31 27.09 -12.79
CA PHE A 17 9.45 27.45 -13.64
C PHE A 17 9.37 28.95 -13.96
N ALA A 18 10.45 29.67 -13.67
CA ALA A 18 10.65 31.05 -14.10
C ALA A 18 10.96 31.10 -15.59
N GLY A 19 10.17 31.89 -16.34
CA GLY A 19 10.40 32.22 -17.73
C GLY A 19 11.51 33.26 -17.92
N CYS A 20 12.15 33.21 -19.08
CA CYS A 20 12.83 34.34 -19.69
C CYS A 20 12.18 34.69 -21.03
N SER A 21 12.03 36.01 -21.19
CA SER A 21 11.41 36.82 -22.24
C SER A 21 12.02 36.64 -23.64
N GLU A 22 11.21 36.72 -24.70
CA GLU A 22 11.21 37.82 -25.68
C GLU A 22 10.11 37.69 -26.76
N ASP A 23 9.75 38.83 -27.33
CA ASP A 23 8.47 39.23 -27.92
C ASP A 23 8.57 39.35 -29.49
N PRO A 24 7.62 39.90 -30.29
CA PRO A 24 6.96 39.17 -31.38
C PRO A 24 7.17 39.74 -32.80
N LYS A 25 6.82 38.99 -33.86
CA LYS A 25 6.49 39.55 -35.20
C LYS A 25 5.31 38.85 -35.92
N LYS A 26 4.43 39.72 -36.42
CA LYS A 26 3.27 39.61 -37.34
C LYS A 26 3.58 38.71 -38.58
N SER A 27 2.66 38.12 -39.34
CA SER A 27 1.38 38.60 -39.86
C SER A 27 0.56 37.49 -40.56
N ASN A 28 -0.77 37.59 -40.47
CA ASN A 28 -1.82 37.38 -41.49
C ASN A 28 -1.69 36.26 -42.54
N ASN A 29 -2.65 35.34 -42.60
CA ASN A 29 -3.67 35.37 -43.66
C ASN A 29 -4.82 34.36 -43.43
N THR A 30 -6.03 34.88 -43.53
CA THR A 30 -7.30 34.16 -43.62
C THR A 30 -7.68 34.05 -45.08
N VAL A 31 -8.00 32.86 -45.61
CA VAL A 31 -9.05 32.67 -46.64
C VAL A 31 -9.62 31.26 -46.52
N SER A 32 -10.90 31.19 -46.13
CA SER A 32 -11.82 30.08 -46.40
C SER A 32 -12.23 30.13 -47.87
N THR A 33 -12.48 28.99 -48.54
CA THR A 33 -13.70 28.74 -49.35
C THR A 33 -13.75 27.26 -49.77
N THR A 34 -14.99 26.78 -49.76
CA THR A 34 -15.59 25.46 -49.80
C THR A 34 -15.80 24.89 -51.22
N VAL A 35 -16.10 23.57 -51.26
CA VAL A 35 -16.92 22.80 -52.23
C VAL A 35 -16.24 22.29 -53.51
N GLY A 36 -16.39 20.98 -53.75
CA GLY A 36 -16.42 20.43 -55.11
C GLY A 36 -16.11 18.94 -55.26
N THR A 37 -17.00 18.06 -54.83
CA THR A 37 -17.07 16.65 -55.26
C THR A 37 -17.21 16.51 -56.79
N GLN A 38 -16.49 15.58 -57.42
CA GLN A 38 -17.10 14.53 -58.25
C GLN A 38 -16.09 13.45 -58.72
N LYS A 39 -16.61 12.22 -58.70
CA LYS A 39 -16.12 10.95 -59.25
C LYS A 39 -15.96 11.00 -60.79
N THR A 40 -15.07 10.17 -61.33
CA THR A 40 -15.29 9.03 -62.29
C THR A 40 -13.94 8.72 -62.96
N ASN A 41 -13.34 7.57 -62.70
CA ASN A 41 -13.45 6.28 -63.42
C ASN A 41 -12.60 6.16 -64.70
N GLU A 42 -11.82 5.08 -64.71
CA GLU A 42 -11.53 4.17 -65.83
C GLU A 42 -10.23 4.30 -66.65
N THR A 43 -9.36 3.30 -66.42
CA THR A 43 -8.72 2.34 -67.37
C THR A 43 -8.08 2.90 -68.66
N SER A 44 -6.86 2.54 -69.09
CA SER A 44 -6.30 1.20 -69.25
C SER A 44 -4.86 1.27 -69.81
N THR A 45 -4.00 0.36 -69.35
CA THR A 45 -2.90 -0.36 -70.05
C THR A 45 -1.85 0.38 -70.89
N ALA A 46 -0.57 0.24 -70.49
CA ALA A 46 0.48 -0.33 -71.35
C ALA A 46 1.64 -0.88 -70.49
N GLU A 47 2.01 -2.14 -70.74
CA GLU A 47 3.18 -2.86 -70.22
C GLU A 47 4.49 -2.32 -70.82
N SER A 48 5.61 -2.34 -70.06
CA SER A 48 6.73 -3.27 -70.31
C SER A 48 7.98 -2.91 -69.47
N THR A 49 8.38 -3.86 -68.63
CA THR A 49 9.76 -4.35 -68.37
C THR A 49 10.88 -3.45 -67.83
N LEU A 50 11.25 -3.77 -66.57
CA LEU A 50 12.60 -4.14 -66.06
C LEU A 50 13.82 -3.24 -66.36
N ASN A 51 14.33 -2.55 -65.33
CA ASN A 51 15.48 -3.01 -64.54
C ASN A 51 15.82 -2.02 -63.40
N SER A 52 16.19 -2.57 -62.24
CA SER A 52 16.67 -1.84 -61.04
C SER A 52 18.02 -1.15 -61.28
N PRO A 53 18.37 -0.17 -60.42
CA PRO A 53 19.50 -0.48 -59.54
C PRO A 53 19.32 -0.04 -58.09
N THR A 54 19.94 -0.85 -57.26
CA THR A 54 20.30 -0.74 -55.84
C THR A 54 20.68 0.67 -55.38
N VAL A 55 20.04 1.14 -54.30
CA VAL A 55 20.46 2.31 -53.53
C VAL A 55 21.14 1.82 -52.24
N THR A 56 22.43 2.11 -52.12
CA THR A 56 23.23 2.02 -50.90
C THR A 56 22.80 3.10 -49.91
N SER A 57 22.34 2.69 -48.72
CA SER A 57 22.05 3.55 -47.57
C SER A 57 23.26 3.64 -46.63
N GLU A 58 23.59 4.86 -46.21
CA GLU A 58 24.53 5.18 -45.13
C GLU A 58 24.04 4.67 -43.76
N PRO A 59 24.94 4.43 -42.78
CA PRO A 59 24.55 3.90 -41.48
C PRO A 59 24.13 5.00 -40.50
N GLU A 60 22.98 4.82 -39.85
CA GLU A 60 22.58 5.57 -38.66
C GLU A 60 23.23 4.96 -37.39
N GLU A 61 23.75 5.84 -36.53
CA GLU A 61 24.35 5.51 -35.23
C GLU A 61 23.30 4.95 -34.26
N THR A 62 23.52 3.72 -33.79
CA THR A 62 22.76 3.12 -32.67
C THR A 62 23.52 3.30 -31.36
N ILE A 63 22.88 3.97 -30.40
CA ILE A 63 23.37 4.16 -29.03
C ILE A 63 23.11 2.88 -28.23
N ASP A 64 24.17 2.20 -27.81
CA ASP A 64 24.13 1.05 -26.91
C ASP A 64 23.77 1.49 -25.47
N ILE A 65 22.60 1.09 -24.99
CA ILE A 65 22.25 1.15 -23.56
C ILE A 65 22.81 -0.10 -22.90
N VAL A 66 23.89 0.08 -22.16
CA VAL A 66 24.54 -0.94 -21.34
C VAL A 66 23.59 -1.37 -20.22
N ALA A 67 23.11 -2.62 -20.29
CA ALA A 67 22.44 -3.28 -19.19
C ALA A 67 23.45 -3.55 -18.06
N THR A 68 23.38 -2.78 -16.97
CA THR A 68 24.13 -3.10 -15.75
C THR A 68 23.42 -4.23 -15.01
N SER A 69 23.85 -5.45 -15.31
CA SER A 69 23.62 -6.63 -14.48
C SER A 69 24.20 -6.39 -13.08
N SER A 70 23.34 -6.14 -12.09
CA SER A 70 23.71 -6.12 -10.68
C SER A 70 23.80 -7.56 -10.18
N LEU A 71 25.03 -8.05 -10.10
CA LEU A 71 25.41 -9.35 -9.53
C LEU A 71 25.10 -9.39 -8.02
N TYR A 72 24.22 -10.30 -7.61
CA TYR A 72 24.15 -10.78 -6.23
C TYR A 72 25.27 -11.81 -5.99
N PRO A 73 26.01 -11.81 -4.87
CA PRO A 73 26.99 -12.85 -4.61
C PRO A 73 26.31 -14.15 -4.14
N GLU A 74 26.64 -15.25 -4.83
CA GLU A 74 26.35 -16.63 -4.41
C GLU A 74 27.07 -16.94 -3.08
N ILE A 75 26.33 -17.43 -2.08
CA ILE A 75 26.90 -17.97 -0.85
C ILE A 75 27.33 -19.42 -1.11
N SER A 76 28.65 -19.60 -1.19
CA SER A 76 29.34 -20.88 -1.26
C SER A 76 29.23 -21.66 0.04
N ASN A 77 28.92 -22.95 -0.06
CA ASN A 77 28.85 -23.91 1.04
C ASN A 77 30.22 -24.57 1.34
N GLN A 78 30.43 -24.86 2.64
CA GLN A 78 31.28 -25.90 3.30
C GLN A 78 32.48 -25.39 4.13
N PRO A 79 32.96 -26.12 5.17
CA PRO A 79 32.27 -26.96 6.17
C PRO A 79 32.67 -26.67 7.64
N THR A 80 32.01 -27.39 8.54
CA THR A 80 31.98 -27.46 10.02
C THR A 80 33.30 -27.41 10.80
N MET A 81 33.30 -26.78 11.99
CA MET A 81 34.08 -27.20 13.17
C MET A 81 33.25 -27.02 14.46
N SER A 82 33.14 -28.11 15.23
CA SER A 82 32.53 -28.17 16.56
C SER A 82 33.35 -27.43 17.61
N ALA A 83 32.68 -26.74 18.53
CA ALA A 83 33.16 -26.55 19.89
C ALA A 83 31.97 -26.34 20.85
N THR A 84 31.85 -27.27 21.78
CA THR A 84 30.93 -27.24 22.93
C THR A 84 31.36 -26.13 23.89
N GLN A 85 30.41 -25.31 24.36
CA GLN A 85 30.43 -24.82 25.74
C GLN A 85 29.04 -24.34 26.17
N GLU A 86 28.57 -24.93 27.27
CA GLU A 86 27.41 -24.49 28.03
C GLU A 86 27.66 -23.08 28.56
N THR A 87 26.72 -22.17 28.35
CA THR A 87 26.52 -21.04 29.25
C THR A 87 25.04 -20.69 29.28
N SER A 88 24.41 -21.00 30.41
CA SER A 88 23.03 -20.69 30.75
C SER A 88 22.77 -19.18 30.68
N ALA A 89 21.79 -18.77 29.88
CA ALA A 89 21.17 -17.45 29.90
C ALA A 89 19.64 -17.62 29.85
N PRO A 90 18.87 -16.68 30.43
CA PRO A 90 17.73 -17.00 31.28
C PRO A 90 16.46 -17.33 30.51
N VAL A 91 15.63 -18.17 31.13
CA VAL A 91 14.22 -18.36 30.81
C VAL A 91 13.56 -16.98 30.75
N ALA A 92 13.12 -16.58 29.56
CA ALA A 92 12.21 -15.45 29.38
C ALA A 92 10.88 -15.84 30.04
N THR A 93 10.76 -15.56 31.33
CA THR A 93 9.49 -15.56 32.03
C THR A 93 8.59 -14.56 31.34
N SER A 94 7.46 -15.05 30.84
CA SER A 94 6.36 -14.26 30.29
C SER A 94 6.04 -13.08 31.21
N LYS A 95 6.23 -11.87 30.68
CA LYS A 95 5.78 -10.66 31.36
C LYS A 95 4.25 -10.70 31.36
N PRO A 96 3.57 -10.54 32.51
CA PRO A 96 2.12 -10.60 32.54
C PRO A 96 1.57 -9.42 31.74
N MET A 97 0.78 -9.72 30.71
CA MET A 97 0.04 -8.73 29.95
C MET A 97 -0.86 -7.98 30.92
N HIS A 98 -0.66 -6.67 31.00
CA HIS A 98 -1.39 -5.78 31.90
C HIS A 98 -2.90 -5.92 31.66
N THR A 99 -3.63 -6.36 32.68
CA THR A 99 -5.08 -6.24 32.74
C THR A 99 -5.48 -4.78 32.50
N ARG A 100 -6.23 -4.46 31.43
CA ARG A 100 -6.86 -3.14 31.30
C ARG A 100 -8.12 -3.10 30.45
N LYS A 101 -8.78 -1.93 30.58
CA LYS A 101 -10.22 -1.69 30.61
C LYS A 101 -10.92 -1.87 29.25
N PRO A 102 -12.18 -2.37 29.25
CA PRO A 102 -13.06 -2.32 28.08
C PRO A 102 -13.21 -0.87 27.57
N ILE A 103 -13.64 -0.71 26.31
CA ILE A 103 -13.89 0.58 25.65
C ILE A 103 -14.48 1.57 26.68
N PRO A 104 -13.79 2.70 26.96
CA PRO A 104 -14.29 3.67 27.92
C PRO A 104 -15.67 4.16 27.49
N THR A 105 -16.65 4.03 28.38
CA THR A 105 -17.97 4.67 28.27
C THR A 105 -17.95 5.98 29.07
N PRO A 106 -18.33 7.13 28.46
CA PRO A 106 -18.81 7.29 27.09
C PRO A 106 -17.68 7.34 26.07
N ILE A 107 -17.96 6.79 24.89
CA ILE A 107 -17.02 6.69 23.76
C ILE A 107 -16.67 8.09 23.17
N SER A 108 -17.37 9.14 23.60
CA SER A 108 -17.28 10.52 23.10
C SER A 108 -15.99 11.30 23.45
N TYR A 109 -14.97 10.66 24.02
CA TYR A 109 -13.74 11.35 24.46
C TYR A 109 -12.44 10.78 23.86
N LEU A 110 -12.52 9.84 22.91
CA LEU A 110 -11.33 9.25 22.30
C LEU A 110 -10.54 10.28 21.50
N LYS A 111 -9.25 10.37 21.76
CA LYS A 111 -8.30 11.24 21.07
C LYS A 111 -7.30 10.42 20.27
N ALA A 112 -6.71 11.04 19.26
CA ALA A 112 -5.58 10.44 18.55
C ALA A 112 -4.47 10.04 19.55
N GLY A 113 -4.00 8.80 19.43
CA GLY A 113 -3.03 8.18 20.34
C GLY A 113 -3.63 7.39 21.51
N ASP A 114 -4.93 7.51 21.79
CA ASP A 114 -5.58 6.64 22.78
C ASP A 114 -5.55 5.17 22.32
N VAL A 115 -5.49 4.26 23.29
CA VAL A 115 -5.53 2.81 23.04
C VAL A 115 -6.83 2.23 23.59
N ILE A 116 -7.56 1.52 22.74
CA ILE A 116 -8.81 0.83 23.09
C ILE A 116 -8.72 -0.67 22.77
N ALA A 117 -9.57 -1.47 23.41
CA ALA A 117 -9.71 -2.90 23.12
C ALA A 117 -11.01 -3.15 22.34
N PHE A 118 -10.95 -3.87 21.23
CA PHE A 118 -12.12 -4.20 20.41
C PHE A 118 -11.85 -5.47 19.56
N GLY A 119 -12.69 -6.48 19.63
CA GLY A 119 -12.41 -7.79 19.05
C GLY A 119 -11.29 -8.56 19.78
N LYS A 120 -11.13 -9.82 19.40
CA LYS A 120 -10.14 -10.75 19.94
C LYS A 120 -9.43 -11.53 18.85
N TYR A 121 -8.11 -11.65 18.92
CA TYR A 121 -7.30 -12.44 17.99
C TYR A 121 -6.20 -13.20 18.74
N GLU A 122 -5.72 -14.29 18.17
CA GLU A 122 -4.59 -15.03 18.71
C GLU A 122 -3.33 -14.15 18.61
N GLN A 123 -2.64 -13.91 19.72
CA GLN A 123 -1.47 -13.03 19.76
C GLN A 123 -0.28 -13.62 20.52
N ASP A 124 -0.52 -14.51 21.48
CA ASP A 124 0.56 -15.12 22.28
C ASP A 124 1.02 -16.50 21.76
N ASN A 125 0.42 -17.00 20.67
CA ASN A 125 0.67 -18.31 20.07
C ASN A 125 0.37 -19.49 21.02
N ASN A 126 -0.56 -19.30 21.96
CA ASN A 126 -1.03 -20.31 22.86
C ASN A 126 -2.54 -20.56 22.68
N ALA A 127 -2.92 -21.29 21.64
CA ALA A 127 -4.31 -21.62 21.36
C ALA A 127 -5.13 -22.28 22.51
N SER A 128 -4.50 -22.71 23.61
CA SER A 128 -5.17 -23.29 24.78
C SER A 128 -5.79 -22.26 25.74
N ASN A 129 -5.33 -21.00 25.74
CA ASN A 129 -5.89 -19.93 26.58
C ASN A 129 -7.03 -19.14 25.88
N GLY A 130 -7.16 -19.33 24.56
CA GLY A 130 -8.11 -18.61 23.73
C GLY A 130 -7.63 -17.20 23.35
N LYS A 131 -8.25 -16.63 22.33
CA LYS A 131 -7.84 -15.36 21.71
C LYS A 131 -7.77 -14.17 22.70
N GLU A 132 -6.72 -13.36 22.57
CA GLU A 132 -6.49 -12.13 23.32
C GLU A 132 -7.25 -10.93 22.76
N ASP A 133 -7.56 -9.95 23.59
CA ASP A 133 -8.12 -8.67 23.12
C ASP A 133 -7.15 -7.96 22.17
N ILE A 134 -7.68 -7.46 21.05
CA ILE A 134 -6.89 -6.65 20.12
C ILE A 134 -6.83 -5.23 20.67
N GLU A 135 -5.63 -4.74 20.93
CA GLU A 135 -5.39 -3.32 21.23
C GLU A 135 -5.32 -2.51 19.93
N TRP A 136 -6.05 -1.40 19.88
CA TRP A 136 -6.10 -0.50 18.73
C TRP A 136 -5.69 0.91 19.11
N ILE A 137 -4.86 1.55 18.29
CA ILE A 137 -4.48 2.96 18.41
C ILE A 137 -5.51 3.79 17.66
N VAL A 138 -6.10 4.77 18.33
CA VAL A 138 -6.98 5.77 17.72
C VAL A 138 -6.15 6.72 16.86
N LEU A 139 -6.51 6.84 15.58
CA LEU A 139 -5.84 7.71 14.62
C LEU A 139 -6.58 9.03 14.45
N THR A 140 -7.90 8.97 14.30
CA THR A 140 -8.73 10.16 14.19
C THR A 140 -10.18 9.85 14.55
N GLN A 141 -10.95 10.89 14.86
CA GLN A 141 -12.37 10.80 15.13
C GLN A 141 -13.13 11.67 14.12
N ARG A 142 -14.22 11.13 13.56
CA ARG A 142 -15.15 11.85 12.67
C ARG A 142 -16.57 11.56 13.12
N HIS A 143 -17.27 12.59 13.60
CA HIS A 143 -18.63 12.44 14.16
C HIS A 143 -18.69 11.34 15.22
N ASN A 144 -19.53 10.32 15.01
CA ASN A 144 -19.69 9.16 15.90
C ASN A 144 -18.84 7.97 15.46
N GLN A 145 -17.76 8.20 14.71
CA GLN A 145 -16.87 7.13 14.25
C GLN A 145 -15.42 7.43 14.60
N VAL A 146 -14.66 6.39 14.87
CA VAL A 146 -13.23 6.47 15.14
C VAL A 146 -12.48 5.56 14.18
N LEU A 147 -11.45 6.10 13.54
CA LEU A 147 -10.50 5.31 12.76
C LEU A 147 -9.42 4.81 13.69
N VAL A 148 -9.17 3.51 13.63
CA VAL A 148 -8.17 2.85 14.46
C VAL A 148 -7.26 1.96 13.62
N MET A 149 -6.05 1.71 14.13
CA MET A 149 -5.08 0.75 13.58
C MET A 149 -4.58 -0.15 14.71
N SER A 150 -4.38 -1.44 14.44
CA SER A 150 -3.93 -2.38 15.46
C SER A 150 -2.59 -1.93 16.05
N LYS A 151 -2.44 -2.04 17.37
CA LYS A 151 -1.24 -1.57 18.07
C LYS A 151 0.00 -2.39 17.67
N TYR A 152 -0.17 -3.69 17.51
CA TYR A 152 0.85 -4.66 17.09
C TYR A 152 0.53 -5.23 15.70
N ILE A 153 1.53 -5.90 15.12
CA ILE A 153 1.32 -6.73 13.92
C ILE A 153 0.66 -8.04 14.34
N LEU A 154 -0.51 -8.32 13.77
CA LEU A 154 -1.38 -9.41 14.25
C LEU A 154 -1.16 -10.72 13.50
N ASP A 155 -0.67 -10.68 12.26
CA ASP A 155 -0.52 -11.86 11.40
C ASP A 155 0.62 -11.64 10.38
N CYS A 156 1.08 -12.69 9.71
CA CYS A 156 2.05 -12.64 8.63
C CYS A 156 1.43 -13.23 7.36
N GLN A 157 1.04 -12.36 6.44
CA GLN A 157 0.38 -12.75 5.19
C GLN A 157 1.00 -11.96 4.04
N PRO A 158 1.24 -12.59 2.87
CA PRO A 158 1.64 -11.83 1.69
C PRO A 158 0.51 -10.90 1.25
N TYR A 159 0.87 -9.78 0.64
CA TYR A 159 -0.10 -8.87 0.02
C TYR A 159 -0.95 -9.61 -1.01
N ASN A 160 -0.31 -10.42 -1.85
CA ASN A 160 -0.95 -11.33 -2.79
C ASN A 160 -0.23 -12.69 -2.79
N THR A 161 -0.95 -13.80 -2.81
CA THR A 161 -0.34 -15.15 -2.73
C THR A 161 0.57 -15.49 -3.91
N SER A 162 0.36 -14.86 -5.07
CA SER A 162 1.15 -15.09 -6.28
C SER A 162 1.92 -13.82 -6.68
N TYR A 163 3.12 -14.00 -7.25
CA TYR A 163 3.89 -12.90 -7.84
C TYR A 163 3.30 -12.51 -9.19
N THR A 164 2.30 -11.64 -9.17
CA THR A 164 1.57 -11.15 -10.34
C THR A 164 1.21 -9.69 -10.16
N SER A 165 1.06 -8.95 -11.26
CA SER A 165 0.43 -7.62 -11.26
C SER A 165 -0.90 -7.66 -10.53
N VAL A 166 -1.06 -6.86 -9.48
CA VAL A 166 -2.25 -6.84 -8.62
C VAL A 166 -2.41 -5.48 -7.92
N THR A 167 -3.65 -5.08 -7.69
CA THR A 167 -4.01 -3.87 -6.94
C THR A 167 -4.64 -4.25 -5.60
N TRP A 168 -4.86 -3.28 -4.71
CA TRP A 168 -5.56 -3.54 -3.43
C TRP A 168 -6.91 -4.23 -3.64
N GLU A 169 -7.69 -3.76 -4.60
CA GLU A 169 -9.01 -4.28 -4.96
C GLU A 169 -9.00 -5.81 -5.16
N ASN A 170 -7.96 -6.33 -5.83
CA ASN A 170 -7.90 -7.71 -6.30
C ASN A 170 -6.93 -8.59 -5.51
N CYS A 171 -6.24 -8.05 -4.50
CA CYS A 171 -5.27 -8.82 -3.75
C CYS A 171 -5.93 -9.81 -2.78
N THR A 172 -5.24 -10.92 -2.51
CA THR A 172 -5.73 -11.93 -1.57
C THR A 172 -5.78 -11.43 -0.13
N LEU A 173 -4.91 -10.49 0.26
CA LEU A 173 -4.88 -9.95 1.62
C LEU A 173 -6.16 -9.18 1.96
N ARG A 174 -6.65 -8.33 1.04
CA ARG A 174 -7.93 -7.62 1.20
C ARG A 174 -9.09 -8.60 1.40
N SER A 175 -9.11 -9.67 0.61
CA SER A 175 -10.12 -10.72 0.69
C SER A 175 -10.08 -11.44 2.05
N TRP A 176 -8.89 -11.78 2.54
CA TRP A 176 -8.71 -12.37 3.87
C TRP A 176 -9.15 -11.44 5.00
N LEU A 177 -8.80 -10.15 4.94
CA LEU A 177 -9.21 -9.15 5.93
C LEU A 177 -10.74 -9.03 6.05
N ASN A 178 -11.44 -9.00 4.92
CA ASN A 178 -12.89 -8.80 4.86
C ASN A 178 -13.70 -10.11 4.92
N SER A 179 -13.05 -11.26 5.12
CA SER A 179 -13.72 -12.55 5.33
C SER A 179 -13.16 -13.25 6.57
N THR A 180 -12.06 -13.98 6.43
CA THR A 180 -11.47 -14.80 7.49
C THR A 180 -11.09 -14.00 8.73
N PHE A 181 -10.39 -12.88 8.57
CA PHE A 181 -9.97 -12.07 9.71
C PHE A 181 -11.16 -11.48 10.44
N ILE A 182 -12.07 -10.78 9.74
CA ILE A 182 -13.23 -10.15 10.38
C ILE A 182 -14.11 -11.20 11.07
N ASP A 183 -14.23 -12.41 10.49
CA ASP A 183 -15.02 -13.49 11.08
C ASP A 183 -14.38 -14.11 12.33
N ASN A 184 -13.06 -14.17 12.35
CA ASN A 184 -12.31 -14.70 13.48
C ASN A 184 -12.10 -13.66 14.58
N ALA A 185 -11.98 -12.38 14.24
CA ALA A 185 -11.58 -11.33 15.16
C ALA A 185 -12.75 -10.71 15.93
N PHE A 186 -13.95 -10.70 15.35
CA PHE A 186 -15.08 -9.95 15.91
C PHE A 186 -16.32 -10.82 16.08
N SER A 187 -17.03 -10.60 17.18
CA SER A 187 -18.37 -11.14 17.39
C SER A 187 -19.40 -10.50 16.45
N SER A 188 -20.58 -11.10 16.33
CA SER A 188 -21.67 -10.52 15.51
C SER A 188 -22.08 -9.11 15.98
N GLU A 189 -22.03 -8.86 17.29
CA GLU A 189 -22.32 -7.54 17.87
C GLU A 189 -21.24 -6.53 17.48
N GLU A 190 -19.96 -6.88 17.63
CA GLU A 190 -18.85 -6.01 17.23
C GLU A 190 -18.86 -5.74 15.71
N LYS A 191 -19.11 -6.76 14.88
CA LYS A 191 -19.25 -6.59 13.42
C LYS A 191 -20.35 -5.59 13.03
N SER A 192 -21.39 -5.44 13.86
CA SER A 192 -22.45 -4.45 13.63
C SER A 192 -21.98 -3.02 13.85
N LYS A 193 -20.94 -2.82 14.66
CA LYS A 193 -20.26 -1.54 14.90
C LYS A 193 -19.12 -1.28 13.91
N ILE A 194 -18.85 -2.18 12.97
CA ILE A 194 -17.84 -1.98 11.91
C ILE A 194 -18.57 -1.61 10.61
N PRO A 195 -18.68 -0.31 10.27
CA PRO A 195 -19.27 0.12 9.01
C PRO A 195 -18.41 -0.29 7.82
N THR A 196 -19.07 -0.52 6.69
CA THR A 196 -18.38 -0.56 5.39
C THR A 196 -18.11 0.88 4.95
N VAL A 197 -16.86 1.18 4.60
CA VAL A 197 -16.43 2.52 4.17
C VAL A 197 -15.82 2.48 2.78
N MET A 198 -15.84 3.62 2.09
CA MET A 198 -15.04 3.81 0.89
C MET A 198 -13.56 3.90 1.28
N VAL A 199 -12.73 3.09 0.64
CA VAL A 199 -11.27 3.11 0.76
C VAL A 199 -10.72 3.50 -0.61
N GLU A 200 -10.19 4.72 -0.71
CA GLU A 200 -9.72 5.31 -1.97
C GLU A 200 -8.47 4.57 -2.47
N ALA A 201 -8.33 4.31 -3.77
CA ALA A 201 -7.10 3.75 -4.32
C ALA A 201 -5.87 4.62 -3.95
N ASP A 202 -4.75 3.99 -3.62
CA ASP A 202 -3.53 4.69 -3.20
C ASP A 202 -2.28 3.99 -3.74
N GLY A 203 -1.20 4.73 -3.89
CA GLY A 203 0.03 4.23 -4.49
C GLY A 203 1.23 5.10 -4.13
N SER A 204 2.42 4.56 -4.37
CA SER A 204 3.63 5.37 -4.30
C SER A 204 3.63 6.44 -5.40
N VAL A 205 4.46 7.46 -5.24
CA VAL A 205 4.68 8.50 -6.26
C VAL A 205 5.21 7.96 -7.60
N LEU A 206 5.66 6.71 -7.62
CA LEU A 206 6.20 6.03 -8.80
C LEU A 206 5.18 5.09 -9.48
N ALA A 207 4.04 4.81 -8.84
CA ALA A 207 3.04 3.93 -9.44
C ALA A 207 2.30 4.61 -10.59
N ASP A 208 2.11 3.87 -11.68
CA ASP A 208 1.36 4.32 -12.86
C ASP A 208 -0.16 4.07 -12.72
N ASP A 209 -0.56 3.10 -11.90
CA ASP A 209 -1.94 2.70 -11.65
C ASP A 209 -2.11 2.29 -10.18
N PHE A 210 -3.06 2.92 -9.49
CA PHE A 210 -3.37 2.63 -8.09
C PHE A 210 -4.51 1.61 -7.93
N GLY A 211 -5.18 1.27 -9.04
CA GLY A 211 -6.42 0.50 -9.05
C GLY A 211 -7.66 1.36 -8.77
N ASN A 212 -8.76 0.70 -8.42
CA ASN A 212 -10.03 1.36 -8.10
C ASN A 212 -10.24 1.49 -6.59
N ASP A 213 -11.07 2.46 -6.22
CA ASP A 213 -11.61 2.57 -4.86
C ASP A 213 -12.39 1.32 -4.49
N THR A 214 -12.33 0.93 -3.22
CA THR A 214 -13.01 -0.24 -2.68
C THR A 214 -14.02 0.13 -1.61
N GLN A 215 -14.88 -0.84 -1.27
CA GLN A 215 -15.74 -0.78 -0.10
C GLN A 215 -15.33 -1.87 0.87
N ASP A 216 -14.73 -1.46 2.00
CA ASP A 216 -14.11 -2.38 2.95
C ASP A 216 -14.60 -2.11 4.38
N LYS A 217 -14.63 -3.16 5.19
CA LYS A 217 -14.83 -3.07 6.64
C LYS A 217 -13.50 -3.02 7.38
N VAL A 218 -12.56 -3.84 6.93
CA VAL A 218 -11.20 -3.90 7.45
C VAL A 218 -10.24 -3.71 6.28
N PHE A 219 -9.25 -2.84 6.46
CA PHE A 219 -8.28 -2.47 5.44
C PHE A 219 -6.89 -2.30 6.06
N LEU A 220 -5.90 -1.95 5.24
CA LEU A 220 -4.61 -1.44 5.72
C LEU A 220 -4.55 0.05 5.43
N LEU A 221 -3.85 0.85 6.24
CA LEU A 221 -3.64 2.25 5.87
C LEU A 221 -2.94 2.37 4.51
N GLY A 222 -3.29 3.40 3.75
CA GLY A 222 -2.48 3.85 2.63
C GLY A 222 -1.27 4.65 3.11
N ILE A 223 -0.20 4.72 2.30
CA ILE A 223 0.97 5.55 2.53
C ILE A 223 0.58 7.03 2.64
N SER A 224 -0.38 7.49 1.82
CA SER A 224 -0.90 8.86 1.86
C SER A 224 -1.67 9.12 3.16
N GLU A 225 -2.52 8.19 3.58
CA GLU A 225 -3.25 8.29 4.85
C GLU A 225 -2.31 8.29 6.06
N CYS A 226 -1.30 7.43 6.02
CA CYS A 226 -0.28 7.31 7.03
C CYS A 226 0.50 8.63 7.19
N SER A 227 0.86 9.28 6.08
CA SER A 227 1.52 10.59 6.10
C SER A 227 0.70 11.70 6.77
N PHE A 228 -0.63 11.52 6.89
CA PHE A 228 -1.52 12.46 7.56
C PHE A 228 -1.80 12.07 9.01
N TYR A 229 -2.10 10.79 9.28
CA TYR A 229 -2.53 10.33 10.61
C TYR A 229 -1.37 9.94 11.54
N CYS A 230 -0.20 9.62 11.01
CA CYS A 230 0.92 9.09 11.80
C CYS A 230 2.03 10.13 12.09
N VAL A 231 1.83 11.40 11.69
CA VAL A 231 2.84 12.47 11.84
C VAL A 231 3.25 12.66 13.29
N GLY A 232 4.57 12.66 13.54
CA GLY A 232 5.13 12.94 14.87
C GLY A 232 4.89 11.84 15.90
N SER A 233 4.36 10.68 15.48
CA SER A 233 4.05 9.56 16.35
C SER A 233 4.98 8.39 16.04
N ASN A 234 5.63 7.81 17.06
CA ASN A 234 6.48 6.61 16.91
C ASN A 234 5.62 5.34 16.78
N ILE A 235 4.54 5.40 15.98
CA ILE A 235 3.63 4.26 15.81
C ILE A 235 3.99 3.44 14.59
N LEU A 236 4.82 3.95 13.65
CA LEU A 236 5.20 3.23 12.44
C LEU A 236 6.16 2.08 12.71
N GLN A 237 7.15 2.30 13.55
CA GLN A 237 7.98 1.23 14.08
C GLN A 237 7.10 0.34 14.98
N CYS A 238 6.88 -0.92 14.58
CA CYS A 238 5.86 -1.76 15.16
C CYS A 238 6.40 -3.15 15.52
N ALA A 239 6.09 -3.59 16.74
CA ALA A 239 6.46 -4.91 17.22
C ALA A 239 5.46 -5.96 16.73
N PRO A 240 5.93 -7.16 16.36
CA PRO A 240 5.07 -8.31 16.11
C PRO A 240 4.48 -8.89 17.38
N THR A 241 3.36 -9.59 17.23
CA THR A 241 2.84 -10.52 18.24
C THR A 241 3.56 -11.86 18.14
N ALA A 242 3.61 -12.64 19.22
CA ALA A 242 4.23 -13.97 19.19
C ALA A 242 3.53 -14.91 18.18
N TYR A 243 2.23 -14.71 17.95
CA TYR A 243 1.50 -15.40 16.88
C TYR A 243 2.01 -15.01 15.49
N SER A 244 2.16 -13.72 15.18
CA SER A 244 2.73 -13.30 13.89
C SER A 244 4.19 -13.78 13.69
N GLU A 245 4.97 -13.88 14.77
CA GLU A 245 6.30 -14.52 14.74
C GLU A 245 6.21 -16.00 14.39
N SER A 246 5.24 -16.73 14.96
CA SER A 246 5.01 -18.14 14.62
C SER A 246 4.53 -18.35 13.18
N GLN A 247 3.95 -17.31 12.55
CA GLN A 247 3.60 -17.30 11.12
C GLN A 247 4.79 -16.99 10.20
N GLY A 248 5.99 -16.71 10.74
CA GLY A 248 7.22 -16.58 9.96
C GLY A 248 7.60 -15.14 9.58
N ILE A 249 7.05 -14.12 10.25
CA ILE A 249 7.45 -12.73 10.01
C ILE A 249 8.94 -12.51 10.29
N LEU A 250 9.58 -11.63 9.51
CA LEU A 250 10.95 -11.21 9.80
C LEU A 250 10.95 -10.25 10.99
N VAL A 251 11.72 -10.58 12.03
CA VAL A 251 11.93 -9.71 13.20
C VAL A 251 13.37 -9.21 13.22
N SER A 252 13.55 -7.89 13.33
CA SER A 252 14.85 -7.24 13.55
C SER A 252 14.71 -6.25 14.69
N ASP A 253 15.57 -6.37 15.71
CA ASP A 253 15.58 -5.51 16.90
C ASP A 253 14.20 -5.35 17.60
N GLY A 254 13.37 -6.41 17.54
CA GLY A 254 12.03 -6.42 18.14
C GLY A 254 10.94 -5.78 17.28
N PHE A 255 11.24 -5.42 16.04
CA PHE A 255 10.31 -4.80 15.09
C PHE A 255 10.28 -5.57 13.78
N SER A 256 9.22 -5.35 13.00
CA SER A 256 8.99 -6.07 11.75
C SER A 256 8.46 -5.17 10.65
N TYR A 257 8.65 -5.63 9.41
CA TYR A 257 8.01 -5.03 8.25
C TYR A 257 6.49 -5.23 8.32
N TRP A 258 5.72 -4.27 7.84
CA TRP A 258 4.27 -4.43 7.66
C TRP A 258 3.75 -3.69 6.43
N TRP A 259 2.66 -4.19 5.87
CA TRP A 259 2.09 -3.71 4.60
C TRP A 259 1.29 -2.42 4.74
N PHE A 260 1.41 -1.53 3.75
CA PHE A 260 0.35 -0.61 3.38
C PHE A 260 -0.55 -1.27 2.32
N ARG A 261 -1.76 -0.72 2.11
CA ARG A 261 -2.60 -1.09 0.95
C ARG A 261 -2.15 -0.46 -0.36
N SER A 262 -1.24 0.51 -0.32
CA SER A 262 -0.85 1.29 -1.49
C SER A 262 -0.01 0.46 -2.44
N VAL A 263 -0.27 0.60 -3.75
CA VAL A 263 0.59 0.02 -4.79
C VAL A 263 2.02 0.56 -4.65
N GLY A 264 3.00 -0.29 -4.92
CA GLY A 264 4.42 0.02 -4.85
C GLY A 264 4.89 0.93 -5.99
N TYR A 265 6.12 0.76 -6.45
CA TYR A 265 6.59 1.45 -7.66
C TYR A 265 5.99 0.89 -8.95
N ASP A 266 5.52 -0.35 -8.94
CA ASP A 266 4.71 -0.96 -9.98
C ASP A 266 3.68 -1.91 -9.34
N SER A 267 2.84 -2.54 -10.15
CA SER A 267 1.78 -3.45 -9.69
C SER A 267 2.28 -4.82 -9.21
N PHE A 268 3.57 -5.15 -9.31
CA PHE A 268 4.18 -6.34 -8.72
C PHE A 268 4.72 -6.07 -7.30
N HIS A 269 4.67 -4.81 -6.86
CA HIS A 269 5.15 -4.39 -5.55
C HIS A 269 4.06 -3.65 -4.77
N ALA A 270 4.15 -3.68 -3.45
CA ALA A 270 3.31 -2.93 -2.55
C ALA A 270 4.17 -2.06 -1.63
N CYS A 271 3.55 -0.99 -1.12
CA CYS A 271 4.17 -0.16 -0.10
C CYS A 271 4.18 -0.87 1.26
N TYR A 272 5.16 -0.54 2.08
CA TYR A 272 5.38 -1.13 3.39
C TYR A 272 6.00 -0.11 4.35
N VAL A 273 6.08 -0.46 5.62
CA VAL A 273 6.96 0.18 6.60
C VAL A 273 8.01 -0.83 7.05
N ASP A 274 9.26 -0.39 7.15
CA ASP A 274 10.37 -1.23 7.57
C ASP A 274 10.52 -1.36 9.10
N THR A 275 11.58 -2.04 9.53
CA THR A 275 11.87 -2.31 10.94
C THR A 275 12.32 -1.07 11.74
N VAL A 276 12.67 0.02 11.07
CA VAL A 276 13.01 1.30 11.70
C VAL A 276 11.86 2.32 11.62
N GLY A 277 10.73 1.94 11.04
CA GLY A 277 9.53 2.76 10.97
C GLY A 277 9.46 3.66 9.73
N GLU A 278 10.27 3.38 8.70
CA GLU A 278 10.32 4.19 7.47
C GLU A 278 9.44 3.57 6.36
N PRO A 279 8.57 4.38 5.70
CA PRO A 279 7.81 3.94 4.54
C PRO A 279 8.70 3.61 3.33
N GLY A 280 8.38 2.52 2.63
CA GLY A 280 8.98 2.13 1.35
C GLY A 280 7.94 1.62 0.34
N SER A 281 8.32 1.45 -0.92
CA SER A 281 7.41 1.09 -2.03
C SER A 281 7.84 -0.13 -2.87
N GLY A 282 8.89 -0.85 -2.44
CA GLY A 282 9.55 -1.86 -3.27
C GLY A 282 9.44 -3.31 -2.80
N ALA A 283 8.46 -3.65 -1.96
CA ALA A 283 8.31 -5.04 -1.50
C ALA A 283 7.42 -5.84 -2.46
N ALA A 284 7.92 -6.99 -2.95
CA ALA A 284 7.19 -7.85 -3.86
C ALA A 284 5.87 -8.32 -3.23
N VAL A 285 4.76 -8.30 -3.98
CA VAL A 285 3.43 -8.58 -3.42
C VAL A 285 3.30 -9.96 -2.78
N ASN A 286 4.10 -10.94 -3.19
CA ASN A 286 4.10 -12.30 -2.61
C ASN A 286 5.16 -12.51 -1.52
N HIS A 287 5.77 -11.45 -1.01
CA HIS A 287 6.77 -11.55 0.05
C HIS A 287 6.15 -12.13 1.32
N LEU A 288 6.73 -13.22 1.83
CA LEU A 288 6.14 -14.04 2.90
C LEU A 288 6.48 -13.58 4.32
N LEU A 289 7.42 -12.64 4.48
CA LEU A 289 7.95 -12.25 5.79
C LEU A 289 7.49 -10.86 6.26
N ILE A 290 6.40 -10.33 5.69
CA ILE A 290 5.86 -9.01 6.00
C ILE A 290 4.51 -9.15 6.71
N GLY A 291 4.34 -8.36 7.75
CA GLY A 291 3.22 -8.41 8.66
C GLY A 291 1.97 -7.66 8.21
N VAL A 292 0.85 -8.02 8.85
CA VAL A 292 -0.44 -7.38 8.67
C VAL A 292 -0.78 -6.53 9.89
N ARG A 293 -1.07 -5.26 9.63
CA ARG A 293 -1.52 -4.30 10.65
C ARG A 293 -2.88 -3.70 10.25
N PRO A 294 -3.99 -4.36 10.62
CA PRO A 294 -5.31 -3.94 10.19
C PRO A 294 -5.68 -2.54 10.70
N ALA A 295 -6.50 -1.85 9.93
CA ALA A 295 -7.19 -0.62 10.28
C ALA A 295 -8.68 -0.76 9.96
N LEU A 296 -9.52 -0.07 10.74
CA LEU A 296 -10.97 -0.07 10.54
C LEU A 296 -11.61 1.17 11.19
N TRP A 297 -12.81 1.49 10.75
CA TRP A 297 -13.68 2.42 11.47
C TRP A 297 -14.54 1.67 12.48
N ILE A 298 -14.76 2.27 13.65
CA ILE A 298 -15.73 1.79 14.64
C ILE A 298 -16.82 2.85 14.78
N ASP A 299 -18.07 2.43 14.63
CA ASP A 299 -19.26 3.21 14.96
C ASP A 299 -19.50 3.20 16.47
N LEU A 300 -19.59 4.40 17.02
CA LEU A 300 -19.70 4.69 18.44
C LEU A 300 -21.13 5.11 18.82
N SER A 301 -22.07 5.09 17.87
CA SER A 301 -23.48 5.26 18.16
C SER A 301 -24.01 4.12 19.02
N GLU A 302 -24.96 4.42 19.90
CA GLU A 302 -25.63 3.43 20.76
C GLU A 302 -26.60 2.57 19.96
#